data_AF-A0A3B9FLJ3-F1
#
_entry.id   AF-A0A3B9FLJ3-F1
#
_cell.length_a   1.000
_cell.length_b   1.000
_cell.length_c   1.000
_cell.angle_alpha   90.00
_cell.angle_beta   90.00
_cell.angle_gamma   90.00
#
_symmetry.space_group_name_H-M   'P 1'
#
loop_
_entity.id
_entity.type
_entity.pdbx_description
1 polymer ?
#
loop_
_entity_poly.entity_id
_entity_poly.type
_entity_poly.pdbx_seq_one_letter_code
_entity_poly.pdbx_strand_id
1 'polypeptide(L)'
;GLGGGSSDASATLGALNKMHGNKLSPRELSEVAARLGSDCPAFLVQGGCVAGGRGEKVRALDQKAGDRLAGRRIFLLKPPIGFSTREVYARFADAGDNDSWSGKDMMKVVRDWEDSDLEIGELTRNDLQAVVFEKYPFMPAMFEILNRQFGSDPLMSGSGSCCFVAVSEAASFDQFALFVRESWGEEAFVFEARIRP
;
A
#
# COMPACT_ATOMS: atom_id res chain seq x y z
N GLY A 1 2.38 -2.23 -7.82
CA GLY A 1 1.64 -2.04 -6.56
C GLY A 1 1.58 -0.61 -6.06
N LEU A 2 1.69 0.46 -6.87
CA LEU A 2 1.52 1.85 -6.37
C LEU A 2 0.21 2.51 -6.81
N GLY A 3 -0.63 1.79 -7.56
CA GLY A 3 -1.94 2.30 -7.99
C GLY A 3 -1.89 3.49 -8.97
N GLY A 4 -0.76 3.77 -9.64
CA GLY A 4 -0.61 4.93 -10.53
C GLY A 4 -1.72 5.07 -11.59
N GLY A 5 -2.04 4.00 -12.32
CA GLY A 5 -3.11 4.05 -13.32
C GLY A 5 -4.51 4.29 -12.72
N SER A 6 -4.79 3.73 -11.54
CA SER A 6 -6.03 3.99 -10.81
C SER A 6 -6.08 5.43 -10.28
N SER A 7 -4.93 5.98 -9.87
CA SER A 7 -4.79 7.38 -9.47
C SER A 7 -5.11 8.33 -10.63
N ASP A 8 -4.52 8.09 -11.80
CA ASP A 8 -4.76 8.89 -13.00
C ASP A 8 -6.23 8.84 -13.44
N ALA A 9 -6.83 7.65 -13.42
CA ALA A 9 -8.24 7.45 -13.76
C ALA A 9 -9.18 8.19 -12.80
N SER A 10 -8.94 8.08 -11.48
CA SER A 10 -9.75 8.76 -10.47
C SER A 10 -9.55 10.28 -10.48
N ALA A 11 -8.33 10.76 -10.67
CA ALA A 11 -8.05 12.18 -10.81
C ALA A 11 -8.75 12.76 -12.04
N THR A 12 -8.70 12.05 -13.18
CA THR A 12 -9.41 12.42 -14.40
C THR A 12 -10.92 12.46 -14.19
N LEU A 13 -11.50 11.43 -13.56
CA LEU A 13 -12.92 11.35 -13.24
C LEU A 13 -13.36 12.51 -12.33
N GLY A 14 -12.59 12.81 -11.29
CA GLY A 14 -12.84 13.93 -10.38
C GLY A 14 -12.78 15.29 -11.08
N ALA A 15 -11.78 15.49 -11.95
CA ALA A 15 -11.65 16.69 -12.76
C ALA A 15 -12.84 16.88 -13.71
N LEU A 16 -13.27 15.82 -14.41
CA LEU A 16 -14.44 15.87 -15.29
C LEU A 16 -15.72 16.20 -14.51
N ASN A 17 -15.95 15.56 -13.35
CA ASN A 17 -17.11 15.88 -12.52
C ASN A 17 -17.12 17.37 -12.12
N LYS A 18 -15.96 17.89 -11.69
CA LYS A 18 -15.81 19.31 -11.34
C LYS A 18 -16.05 20.25 -12.51
N MET A 19 -15.48 19.95 -13.69
CA MET A 19 -15.66 20.75 -14.92
C MET A 19 -17.12 20.79 -15.38
N HIS A 20 -17.90 19.76 -15.07
CA HIS A 20 -19.32 19.69 -15.37
C HIS A 20 -20.24 20.17 -14.22
N GLY A 21 -19.69 20.82 -13.19
CA GLY A 21 -20.47 21.41 -12.11
C GLY A 21 -20.83 20.46 -10.97
N ASN A 22 -19.99 19.45 -10.70
CA ASN A 22 -20.17 18.44 -9.64
C ASN A 22 -21.53 17.73 -9.72
N LYS A 23 -21.90 17.26 -10.91
CA LYS A 23 -23.20 16.60 -11.14
C LYS A 23 -23.35 15.29 -10.36
N LEU A 24 -22.25 14.59 -10.12
CA LEU A 24 -22.22 13.39 -9.30
C LEU A 24 -21.95 13.77 -7.84
N SER A 25 -22.81 13.29 -6.95
CA SER A 25 -22.52 13.27 -5.52
C SER A 25 -21.25 12.44 -5.23
N PRO A 26 -20.60 12.61 -4.06
CA PRO A 26 -19.43 11.81 -3.69
C PRO A 26 -19.66 10.29 -3.78
N ARG A 27 -20.87 9.85 -3.43
CA ARG A 27 -21.26 8.44 -3.53
C ARG A 27 -21.34 7.97 -4.99
N GLU A 28 -22.05 8.70 -5.85
CA GLU A 28 -22.17 8.36 -7.27
C GLU A 28 -20.81 8.40 -7.99
N LEU A 29 -19.96 9.36 -7.63
CA LEU A 29 -18.60 9.46 -8.16
C LEU A 29 -17.77 8.22 -7.79
N SER A 30 -17.88 7.76 -6.55
CA SER A 30 -17.23 6.53 -6.08
C SER A 30 -17.78 5.28 -6.78
N GLU A 31 -19.10 5.19 -7.00
CA GLU A 31 -19.72 4.10 -7.75
C GLU A 31 -19.24 4.06 -9.22
N VAL A 32 -19.02 5.22 -9.86
CA VAL A 32 -18.41 5.30 -11.19
C VAL A 32 -16.94 4.90 -11.14
N ALA A 33 -16.17 5.38 -10.15
CA ALA A 33 -14.77 5.02 -9.98
C ALA A 33 -14.57 3.50 -9.82
N ALA A 34 -15.43 2.84 -9.04
CA ALA A 34 -15.41 1.39 -8.85
C ALA A 34 -15.58 0.60 -10.16
N ARG A 35 -16.23 1.19 -11.18
CA ARG A 35 -16.37 0.59 -12.52
C ARG A 35 -15.11 0.75 -13.37
N LEU A 36 -14.29 1.77 -13.10
CA LEU A 36 -13.00 1.97 -13.77
C LEU A 36 -11.93 1.01 -13.22
N GLY A 37 -11.95 0.76 -11.91
CA GLY A 37 -11.03 -0.17 -11.26
C GLY A 37 -11.32 -0.30 -9.77
N SER A 38 -10.91 -1.42 -9.17
CA SER A 38 -11.11 -1.70 -7.73
C SER A 38 -10.46 -0.66 -6.84
N ASP A 39 -9.29 -0.15 -7.23
CA ASP A 39 -8.50 0.78 -6.40
C ASP A 39 -8.89 2.23 -6.65
N CYS A 40 -9.64 2.52 -7.71
CA CYS A 40 -10.01 3.88 -8.10
C CYS A 40 -10.78 4.63 -6.98
N PRO A 41 -11.77 4.03 -6.28
CA PRO A 41 -12.45 4.70 -5.17
C PRO A 41 -11.52 5.21 -4.07
N ALA A 42 -10.41 4.51 -3.79
CA ALA A 42 -9.45 4.93 -2.76
C ALA A 42 -8.79 6.28 -3.09
N PHE A 43 -8.54 6.55 -4.37
CA PHE A 43 -7.94 7.81 -4.82
C PHE A 43 -8.89 9.01 -4.83
N LEU A 44 -10.18 8.80 -4.56
CA LEU A 44 -11.14 9.89 -4.35
C LEU A 44 -11.19 10.34 -2.89
N VAL A 45 -10.59 9.58 -1.97
CA VAL A 45 -10.52 9.89 -0.54
C VAL A 45 -9.22 10.63 -0.27
N GLN A 46 -9.27 11.65 0.60
CA GLN A 46 -8.08 12.34 1.08
C GLN A 46 -7.47 11.58 2.26
N GLY A 47 -6.15 11.58 2.36
CA GLY A 47 -5.43 10.85 3.40
C GLY A 47 -5.52 9.32 3.23
N GLY A 48 -5.39 8.60 4.34
CA GLY A 48 -5.53 7.14 4.36
C GLY A 48 -7.00 6.68 4.36
N CYS A 49 -7.23 5.45 3.91
CA CYS A 49 -8.57 4.87 3.84
C CYS A 49 -8.57 3.39 4.22
N VAL A 50 -9.76 2.88 4.56
CA VAL A 50 -10.02 1.45 4.74
C VAL A 50 -10.81 0.97 3.54
N ALA A 51 -10.25 0.01 2.81
CA ALA A 51 -10.86 -0.59 1.64
C ALA A 51 -11.25 -2.04 1.92
N GLY A 52 -12.47 -2.41 1.52
CA GLY A 52 -12.99 -3.78 1.60
C GLY A 52 -13.59 -4.26 0.28
N GLY A 53 -14.20 -5.45 0.30
CA GLY A 53 -14.67 -6.10 -0.93
C GLY A 53 -13.49 -6.56 -1.77
N ARG A 54 -13.48 -6.20 -3.05
CA ARG A 54 -12.30 -6.31 -3.94
C ARG A 54 -11.44 -5.04 -3.93
N GLY A 55 -11.73 -4.07 -3.05
CA GLY A 55 -11.08 -2.75 -2.99
C GLY A 55 -12.07 -1.59 -3.20
N GLU A 56 -13.29 -1.89 -3.68
CA GLU A 56 -14.28 -0.90 -4.10
C GLU A 56 -15.07 -0.27 -2.95
N LYS A 57 -15.12 -0.95 -1.79
CA LYS A 57 -15.84 -0.46 -0.61
C LYS A 57 -14.89 0.34 0.25
N VAL A 58 -14.82 1.64 0.00
CA VAL A 58 -13.88 2.54 0.67
C VAL A 58 -14.60 3.43 1.67
N ARG A 59 -14.00 3.58 2.85
CA ARG A 59 -14.28 4.67 3.79
C ARG A 59 -12.99 5.38 4.17
N ALA A 60 -13.07 6.66 4.49
CA ALA A 60 -11.95 7.37 5.10
C ALA A 60 -11.55 6.73 6.44
N LEU A 61 -10.27 6.82 6.79
CA LEU A 61 -9.83 6.58 8.17
C LEU A 61 -10.42 7.64 9.10
N ASP A 62 -10.58 7.29 10.37
CA ASP A 62 -10.85 8.29 11.41
C ASP A 62 -9.74 9.36 11.42
N GLN A 63 -10.11 10.63 11.66
CA GLN A 63 -9.16 11.75 11.61
C GLN A 63 -8.02 11.57 12.61
N LYS A 64 -8.29 11.11 13.84
CA LYS A 64 -7.25 10.90 14.85
C LYS A 64 -6.29 9.79 14.44
N ALA A 65 -6.83 8.77 13.76
CA ALA A 65 -6.03 7.68 13.23
C ALA A 65 -5.15 8.15 12.06
N GLY A 66 -5.69 8.98 11.16
CA GLY A 66 -4.94 9.65 10.09
C GLY A 66 -3.81 10.53 10.62
N ASP A 67 -4.09 11.35 11.63
CA ASP A 67 -3.10 12.25 12.25
C ASP A 67 -1.92 11.48 12.87
N ARG A 68 -2.13 10.28 13.41
CA ARG A 68 -1.05 9.40 13.91
C ARG A 68 -0.13 8.86 12.82
N LEU A 69 -0.60 8.82 11.58
CA LEU A 69 0.19 8.42 10.41
C LEU A 69 0.87 9.61 9.75
N ALA A 70 0.26 10.78 9.81
CA ALA A 70 0.71 11.99 9.14
C ALA A 70 2.17 12.33 9.47
N GLY A 71 2.94 12.70 8.44
CA GLY A 71 4.34 13.10 8.58
C GLY A 71 5.34 11.95 8.68
N ARG A 72 4.91 10.72 8.97
CA ARG A 72 5.81 9.54 9.03
C ARG A 72 6.55 9.37 7.70
N ARG A 73 7.87 9.20 7.79
CA ARG A 73 8.74 8.93 6.64
C ARG A 73 8.64 7.48 6.23
N ILE A 74 8.57 7.26 4.93
CA ILE A 74 8.66 5.95 4.31
C ILE A 74 9.66 6.00 3.16
N PHE A 75 10.50 4.99 3.05
CA PHE A 75 11.32 4.77 1.87
C PHE A 75 10.67 3.68 1.03
N LEU A 76 10.56 3.94 -0.26
CA LEU A 76 10.01 3.02 -1.24
C LEU A 76 11.15 2.49 -2.09
N LEU A 77 11.08 1.20 -2.40
CA LEU A 77 11.90 0.57 -3.42
C LEU A 77 11.01 -0.24 -4.35
N LYS A 78 11.35 -0.24 -5.63
CA LYS A 78 10.74 -1.15 -6.61
C LYS A 78 11.87 -1.70 -7.47
N PRO A 79 12.19 -3.00 -7.33
CA PRO A 79 13.21 -3.62 -8.16
C PRO A 79 12.75 -3.63 -9.62
N PRO A 80 13.68 -3.70 -10.60
CA PRO A 80 13.36 -3.70 -12.03
C PRO A 80 12.76 -5.04 -12.51
N ILE A 81 11.98 -5.70 -11.66
CA ILE A 81 11.24 -6.93 -11.94
C ILE A 81 9.77 -6.67 -11.64
N GLY A 82 8.89 -7.13 -12.53
CA GLY A 82 7.45 -7.03 -12.37
C GLY A 82 6.87 -8.29 -11.74
N PHE A 83 5.93 -8.14 -10.80
CA PHE A 83 5.11 -9.24 -10.32
C PHE A 83 3.75 -9.19 -10.99
N SER A 84 3.36 -10.28 -11.67
CA SER A 84 2.04 -10.39 -12.29
C SER A 84 0.99 -10.47 -11.18
N THR A 85 0.14 -9.44 -11.06
CA THR A 85 -0.96 -9.42 -10.09
C THR A 85 -1.83 -10.67 -10.23
N ARG A 86 -2.19 -11.06 -11.46
CA ARG A 86 -2.97 -12.28 -11.72
C ARG A 86 -2.28 -13.53 -11.19
N GLU A 87 -0.98 -13.67 -11.40
CA GLU A 87 -0.23 -14.85 -10.93
C GLU A 87 -0.12 -14.88 -9.40
N VAL A 88 0.15 -13.73 -8.78
CA VAL A 88 0.25 -13.62 -7.31
C VAL A 88 -1.08 -14.01 -6.67
N TYR A 89 -2.21 -13.50 -7.18
CA TYR A 89 -3.54 -13.89 -6.68
C TYR A 89 -3.88 -15.36 -6.96
N ALA A 90 -3.48 -15.90 -8.12
CA ALA A 90 -3.71 -17.31 -8.43
C ALA A 90 -2.93 -18.22 -7.46
N ARG A 91 -1.64 -17.93 -7.23
CA ARG A 91 -0.83 -18.65 -6.24
C ARG A 91 -1.40 -18.53 -4.83
N PHE A 92 -1.86 -17.33 -4.45
CA PHE A 92 -2.52 -17.12 -3.16
C PHE A 92 -3.78 -17.97 -3.01
N ALA A 93 -4.62 -18.05 -4.04
CA ALA A 93 -5.80 -18.91 -4.03
C ALA A 93 -5.44 -20.41 -3.97
N ASP A 94 -4.39 -20.83 -4.68
CA ASP A 94 -3.93 -22.22 -4.72
C ASP A 94 -3.27 -22.67 -3.41
N ALA A 95 -2.67 -21.73 -2.67
CA ALA A 95 -1.91 -22.02 -1.46
C ALA A 95 -2.79 -22.47 -0.28
N GLY A 96 -4.11 -22.24 -0.33
CA GLY A 96 -5.07 -22.67 0.70
C GLY A 96 -5.20 -21.71 1.88
N ASP A 97 -5.82 -22.19 2.97
CA ASP A 97 -6.13 -21.39 4.18
C ASP A 97 -4.86 -21.15 5.01
N ASN A 98 -4.00 -20.26 4.51
CA ASN A 98 -2.66 -20.00 5.02
C ASN A 98 -2.65 -18.79 5.93
N ASP A 99 -3.02 -18.97 7.20
CA ASP A 99 -2.98 -17.93 8.24
C ASP A 99 -3.62 -16.59 7.82
N SER A 100 -4.45 -16.58 6.77
CA SER A 100 -4.91 -15.34 6.15
C SER A 100 -5.96 -14.70 7.04
N TRP A 101 -5.94 -13.38 7.14
CA TRP A 101 -6.99 -12.72 7.89
C TRP A 101 -8.25 -12.71 7.07
N SER A 102 -9.34 -13.21 7.66
CA SER A 102 -10.64 -12.97 7.06
C SER A 102 -10.89 -11.46 7.02
N GLY A 103 -11.69 -11.00 6.06
CA GLY A 103 -12.06 -9.58 5.99
C GLY A 103 -12.74 -9.09 7.29
N LYS A 104 -13.33 -9.97 8.10
CA LYS A 104 -13.90 -9.61 9.40
C LYS A 104 -12.82 -9.39 10.46
N ASP A 105 -11.78 -10.21 10.46
CA ASP A 105 -10.68 -10.11 11.43
C ASP A 105 -9.88 -8.82 11.17
N MET A 106 -9.51 -8.56 9.92
CA MET A 106 -8.85 -7.32 9.53
C MET A 106 -9.68 -6.08 9.89
N MET A 107 -10.99 -6.09 9.63
CA MET A 107 -11.87 -4.98 9.99
C MET A 107 -12.03 -4.79 11.49
N LYS A 108 -11.82 -5.84 12.31
CA LYS A 108 -11.78 -5.70 13.76
C LYS A 108 -10.46 -5.04 14.18
N VAL A 109 -9.32 -5.54 13.70
CA VAL A 109 -8.00 -4.98 14.03
C VAL A 109 -7.90 -3.51 13.62
N VAL A 110 -8.37 -3.15 12.42
CA VAL A 110 -8.37 -1.74 11.98
C VAL A 110 -9.24 -0.86 12.89
N ARG A 111 -10.41 -1.34 13.33
CA ARG A 111 -11.26 -0.57 14.26
C ARG A 111 -10.61 -0.43 15.62
N ASP A 112 -10.08 -1.52 16.16
CA ASP A 112 -9.38 -1.50 17.45
C ASP A 112 -8.19 -0.53 17.39
N TRP A 113 -7.44 -0.53 16.27
CA TRP A 113 -6.36 0.43 16.04
C TRP A 113 -6.86 1.87 15.91
N GLU A 114 -7.97 2.14 15.20
CA GLU A 114 -8.56 3.48 15.11
C GLU A 114 -9.00 4.01 16.49
N ASP A 115 -9.53 3.14 17.35
CA ASP A 115 -10.09 3.47 18.67
C ASP A 115 -9.06 3.47 19.83
N SER A 116 -7.82 3.05 19.59
CA SER A 116 -6.78 2.91 20.62
C SER A 116 -5.42 3.44 20.17
N ASP A 117 -4.46 3.54 21.08
CA ASP A 117 -3.07 3.96 20.79
C ASP A 117 -2.16 2.78 20.37
N LEU A 118 -2.71 1.75 19.72
CA LEU A 118 -1.92 0.63 19.21
C LEU A 118 -0.90 1.12 18.17
N GLU A 119 0.28 0.50 18.19
CA GLU A 119 1.35 0.77 17.24
C GLU A 119 0.94 0.32 15.82
N ILE A 120 1.35 1.09 14.81
CA ILE A 120 1.03 0.79 13.40
C ILE A 120 1.54 -0.59 12.96
N GLY A 121 2.57 -1.12 13.63
CA GLY A 121 3.15 -2.44 13.35
C GLY A 121 2.13 -3.59 13.41
N GLU A 122 1.04 -3.43 14.15
CA GLU A 122 -0.03 -4.43 14.18
C GLU A 122 -0.89 -4.43 12.91
N LEU A 123 -0.87 -3.34 12.13
CA LEU A 123 -1.52 -3.23 10.83
C LEU A 123 -0.58 -3.54 9.66
N THR A 124 0.71 -3.70 9.90
CA THR A 124 1.69 -3.93 8.84
C THR A 124 1.71 -5.40 8.41
N ARG A 125 0.71 -5.78 7.62
CA ARG A 125 0.55 -7.14 7.09
C ARG A 125 0.15 -7.12 5.61
N ASN A 126 0.68 -8.07 4.85
CA ASN A 126 0.25 -8.33 3.48
C ASN A 126 0.31 -9.83 3.19
N ASP A 127 -0.86 -10.46 3.10
CA ASP A 127 -0.99 -11.90 2.88
C ASP A 127 -0.39 -12.37 1.54
N LEU A 128 -0.25 -11.47 0.55
CA LEU A 128 0.38 -11.78 -0.73
C LEU A 128 1.91 -11.88 -0.62
N GLN A 129 2.54 -11.42 0.46
CA GLN A 129 4.00 -11.49 0.64
C GLN A 129 4.50 -12.92 0.68
N ALA A 130 3.82 -13.81 1.40
CA ALA A 130 4.26 -15.20 1.56
C ALA A 130 4.40 -15.90 0.21
N VAL A 131 3.39 -15.80 -0.65
CA VAL A 131 3.41 -16.41 -1.99
C VAL A 131 4.43 -15.77 -2.93
N VAL A 132 4.72 -14.47 -2.75
CA VAL A 132 5.79 -13.79 -3.48
C VAL A 132 7.15 -14.26 -3.01
N PHE A 133 7.35 -14.46 -1.70
CA PHE A 133 8.62 -14.90 -1.13
C PHE A 133 8.97 -16.34 -1.52
N GLU A 134 7.98 -17.22 -1.61
CA GLU A 134 8.17 -18.59 -2.12
C GLU A 134 8.67 -18.59 -3.57
N LYS A 135 8.11 -17.71 -4.41
CA LYS A 135 8.52 -17.60 -5.81
C LYS A 135 9.87 -16.87 -5.96
N TYR A 136 10.12 -15.88 -5.12
CA TYR A 136 11.28 -14.99 -5.19
C TYR A 136 12.07 -15.04 -3.86
N PRO A 137 12.87 -16.09 -3.62
CA PRO A 137 13.52 -16.35 -2.33
C PRO A 137 14.58 -15.32 -1.93
N PHE A 138 14.97 -14.41 -2.83
CA PHE A 138 15.82 -13.26 -2.52
C PHE A 138 15.09 -12.15 -1.77
N MET A 139 13.75 -12.09 -1.84
CA MET A 139 12.96 -11.03 -1.21
C MET A 139 13.06 -11.07 0.32
N PRO A 140 12.92 -12.23 1.01
CA PRO A 140 13.13 -12.31 2.46
C PRO A 140 14.50 -11.79 2.92
N ALA A 141 15.58 -12.15 2.22
CA ALA A 141 16.93 -11.72 2.58
C ALA A 141 17.10 -10.20 2.49
N MET A 142 16.54 -9.57 1.45
CA MET A 142 16.49 -8.11 1.34
C MET A 142 15.67 -7.50 2.48
N PHE A 143 14.52 -8.09 2.82
CA PHE A 143 13.66 -7.57 3.90
C PHE A 143 14.37 -7.63 5.25
N GLU A 144 15.11 -8.70 5.52
CA GLU A 144 15.92 -8.84 6.72
C GLU A 144 17.02 -7.78 6.81
N ILE A 145 17.72 -7.50 5.71
CA ILE A 145 18.76 -6.46 5.66
C ILE A 145 18.16 -5.08 5.95
N LEU A 146 17.05 -4.75 5.29
CA LEU A 146 16.36 -3.47 5.48
C LEU A 146 15.81 -3.33 6.91
N ASN A 147 15.24 -4.40 7.48
CA ASN A 147 14.82 -4.40 8.89
C ASN A 147 16.00 -4.10 9.82
N ARG A 148 17.13 -4.79 9.65
CA ARG A 148 18.33 -4.57 10.47
C ARG A 148 18.88 -3.14 10.33
N GLN A 149 18.78 -2.56 9.14
CA GLN A 149 19.29 -1.22 8.86
C GLN A 149 18.38 -0.10 9.38
N PHE A 150 17.05 -0.26 9.29
CA PHE A 150 16.09 0.81 9.58
C PHE A 150 15.25 0.57 10.83
N GLY A 151 15.33 -0.60 11.45
CA GLY A 151 14.62 -0.95 12.68
C GLY A 151 13.11 -1.13 12.51
N SER A 152 12.66 -1.45 11.30
CA SER A 152 11.24 -1.65 10.99
C SER A 152 11.08 -2.67 9.87
N ASP A 153 10.05 -3.50 9.96
CA ASP A 153 9.77 -4.52 8.95
C ASP A 153 9.34 -3.87 7.63
N PRO A 154 10.03 -4.14 6.52
CA PRO A 154 9.57 -3.73 5.22
C PRO A 154 8.29 -4.48 4.85
N LEU A 155 7.49 -3.86 3.99
CA LEU A 155 6.27 -4.43 3.46
C LEU A 155 6.26 -4.33 1.94
N MET A 156 5.67 -5.32 1.30
CA MET A 156 5.27 -5.24 -0.09
C MET A 156 3.97 -4.42 -0.19
N SER A 157 3.88 -3.56 -1.20
CA SER A 157 2.66 -2.80 -1.49
C SER A 157 1.77 -3.59 -2.46
N GLY A 158 0.65 -4.09 -1.95
CA GLY A 158 -0.29 -4.95 -2.68
C GLY A 158 0.40 -6.20 -3.22
N SER A 159 0.17 -6.55 -4.49
CA SER A 159 0.85 -7.69 -5.15
C SER A 159 2.31 -7.39 -5.56
N GLY A 160 2.88 -6.26 -5.13
CA GLY A 160 4.24 -5.84 -5.48
C GLY A 160 4.39 -5.31 -6.92
N SER A 161 5.61 -5.23 -7.46
CA SER A 161 6.91 -5.50 -6.81
C SER A 161 7.42 -4.37 -5.92
N CYS A 162 6.68 -3.26 -5.80
CA CYS A 162 7.06 -2.19 -4.90
C CYS A 162 7.00 -2.67 -3.44
N CYS A 163 8.02 -2.31 -2.68
CA CYS A 163 8.10 -2.45 -1.24
C CYS A 163 8.33 -1.08 -0.61
N PHE A 164 8.04 -0.98 0.68
CA PHE A 164 8.30 0.20 1.47
C PHE A 164 8.71 -0.18 2.89
N VAL A 165 9.42 0.72 3.55
CA VAL A 165 9.81 0.58 4.95
C VAL A 165 9.57 1.91 5.65
N ALA A 166 8.95 1.86 6.83
CA ALA A 166 8.84 3.02 7.70
C ALA A 166 10.22 3.32 8.30
N VAL A 167 10.61 4.60 8.34
CA VAL A 167 11.94 4.99 8.79
C VAL A 167 11.88 6.14 9.77
N SER A 168 12.89 6.22 10.64
CA SER A 168 13.04 7.34 11.56
C SER A 168 13.44 8.64 10.83
N GLU A 169 13.31 9.78 11.50
CA GLU A 169 13.78 11.08 10.98
C GLU A 169 15.30 11.12 10.73
N ALA A 170 16.08 10.29 11.44
CA ALA A 170 17.52 10.20 11.26
C ALA A 170 17.96 9.30 10.09
N ALA A 171 17.05 8.52 9.51
CA ALA A 171 17.40 7.59 8.43
C ALA A 171 17.89 8.32 7.17
N SER A 172 18.99 7.84 6.58
CA SER A 172 19.56 8.39 5.36
C SER A 172 18.94 7.74 4.11
N PHE A 173 18.25 8.55 3.31
CA PHE A 173 17.72 8.09 2.02
C PHE A 173 18.84 7.75 1.04
N ASP A 174 19.96 8.47 1.06
CA ASP A 174 21.10 8.19 0.17
C ASP A 174 21.72 6.82 0.45
N GLN A 175 21.87 6.45 1.74
CA GLN A 175 22.34 5.10 2.10
C GLN A 175 21.36 4.02 1.66
N PHE A 176 20.05 4.27 1.80
CA PHE A 176 19.01 3.37 1.30
C PHE A 176 19.08 3.22 -0.22
N ALA A 177 19.15 4.35 -0.95
CA ALA A 177 19.19 4.39 -2.41
C ALA A 177 20.44 3.69 -2.95
N LEU A 178 21.60 3.92 -2.34
CA LEU A 178 22.85 3.26 -2.69
C LEU A 178 22.73 1.74 -2.50
N PHE A 179 22.30 1.30 -1.31
CA PHE A 179 22.10 -0.13 -1.02
C PHE A 179 21.17 -0.81 -2.05
N VAL A 180 20.02 -0.17 -2.36
CA VAL A 180 19.07 -0.72 -3.32
C VAL A 180 19.70 -0.80 -4.71
N ARG A 181 20.41 0.22 -5.18
CA ARG A 181 21.03 0.22 -6.51
C ARG A 181 22.20 -0.74 -6.63
N GLU A 182 23.01 -0.89 -5.59
CA GLU A 182 24.07 -1.92 -5.54
C GLU A 182 23.47 -3.34 -5.58
N SER A 183 22.28 -3.53 -4.98
CA SER A 183 21.60 -4.83 -4.94
C SER A 183 20.81 -5.16 -6.22
N TRP A 184 20.21 -4.15 -6.85
CA TRP A 184 19.19 -4.31 -7.90
C TRP A 184 19.51 -3.62 -9.23
N GLY A 185 20.65 -2.92 -9.31
CA GLY A 185 21.03 -2.09 -10.44
C GLY A 185 20.46 -0.67 -10.38
N GLU A 186 21.05 0.21 -11.19
CA GLU A 186 20.69 1.64 -11.27
C GLU A 186 19.24 1.89 -11.72
N GLU A 187 18.62 0.92 -12.41
CA GLU A 187 17.23 0.99 -12.85
C GLU A 187 16.22 0.77 -11.70
N ALA A 188 16.68 0.33 -10.53
CA ALA A 188 15.82 0.17 -9.37
C ALA A 188 15.25 1.52 -8.94
N PHE A 189 13.93 1.60 -8.88
CA PHE A 189 13.25 2.79 -8.44
C PHE A 189 13.34 2.90 -6.92
N VAL A 190 13.75 4.06 -6.43
CA VAL A 190 13.77 4.41 -5.01
C VAL A 190 13.13 5.78 -4.82
N PHE A 191 12.41 5.96 -3.71
CA PHE A 191 11.74 7.22 -3.42
C PHE A 191 11.56 7.42 -1.92
N GLU A 192 11.76 8.64 -1.44
CA GLU A 192 11.38 9.05 -0.09
C GLU A 192 10.02 9.73 -0.14
N ALA A 193 9.08 9.24 0.67
CA ALA A 193 7.78 9.87 0.85
C ALA A 193 7.48 10.14 2.32
N ARG A 194 6.53 11.05 2.55
CA ARG A 194 5.89 11.27 3.83
C ARG A 194 4.40 11.03 3.70
N ILE A 195 3.82 10.36 4.67
CA ILE A 195 2.36 10.16 4.72
C ILE A 195 1.71 11.52 4.90
N ARG A 196 0.76 11.84 4.01
CA ARG A 196 -0.03 13.08 4.08
C ARG A 196 -1.09 12.95 5.18
N PRO A 197 -1.47 14.07 5.83
CA PRO A 197 -2.63 14.09 6.71
C PRO A 197 -3.92 13.71 5.96
#